data_AF-A0A536ZGG1-F1
#
_entry.id   AF-A0A536ZGG1-F1
#
_cell.length_a   1.000
_cell.length_b   1.000
_cell.length_c   1.000
_cell.angle_alpha   90.00
_cell.angle_beta   90.00
_cell.angle_gamma   90.00
#
_symmetry.space_group_name_H-M   'P 1'
#
loop_
_entity.id
_entity.type
_entity.pdbx_description
1 polymer ?
#
loop_
_entity_poly.entity_id
_entity_poly.type
_entity_poly.pdbx_seq_one_letter_code
_entity_poly.pdbx_strand_id
1 'polypeptide(L)'
;MPLTHDLKPPVSDVKLIAFYLPQFHPIAENDAWWGEGFTEWASVRRAKPNFVGHHQPHVPTDLGYYDLRDARTREAQAALARAHGIHGFCYYYYWFNGRRLLERPLDEVVVSGEPDFPFCICWANENWTRRWDGGNDELLVAQTYSAENEERLIADLLPLFRDARYIRVRGRPLVLVYRANLLPEPRRATDTFRRAALAAGEAEPYLAMVLQPGMPSPTDWGFDAGVEFPPHSSEVNVLTDNIEKLNPDFVGDVWDYVSAAQYAIARPLPAFPLFRGVMVGWDNTPRLQNNGHVFVNAHPENYRRWLVAMIAQTRQMRPAEERIVFINAWNEWGEGCYLEPDAQFGSGYLQATRAALAAGSAAQQHAAAAPRP
;
A
#
# COMPACT_ATOMS: atom_id res chain seq x y z
N MET A 1 27.42 8.53 -1.93
CA MET A 1 26.80 7.50 -1.07
C MET A 1 27.26 6.14 -1.57
N PRO A 2 27.55 5.16 -0.71
CA PRO A 2 27.88 3.81 -1.19
C PRO A 2 26.67 3.28 -1.95
N LEU A 3 26.91 2.74 -3.14
CA LEU A 3 25.90 2.18 -4.03
C LEU A 3 25.08 1.15 -3.25
N THR A 4 23.76 1.20 -3.40
CA THR A 4 22.77 0.33 -2.75
C THR A 4 23.02 -1.18 -2.96
N HIS A 5 23.90 -1.53 -3.90
CA HIS A 5 24.32 -2.89 -4.21
C HIS A 5 25.09 -3.63 -3.09
N ASP A 6 25.67 -2.93 -2.10
CA ASP A 6 26.45 -3.59 -1.03
C ASP A 6 25.66 -3.85 0.26
N LEU A 7 24.40 -3.41 0.35
CA LEU A 7 23.59 -3.59 1.56
C LEU A 7 22.95 -4.98 1.58
N LYS A 8 23.47 -5.87 2.45
CA LYS A 8 22.79 -7.13 2.77
C LYS A 8 21.40 -6.84 3.36
N PRO A 9 20.31 -7.45 2.85
CA PRO A 9 18.97 -7.26 3.39
C PRO A 9 18.91 -7.57 4.90
N PRO A 10 18.14 -6.82 5.69
CA PRO A 10 17.97 -7.14 7.11
C PRO A 10 17.24 -8.47 7.25
N VAL A 11 17.71 -9.33 8.15
CA VAL A 11 17.03 -10.60 8.46
C VAL A 11 15.95 -10.31 9.50
N SER A 12 14.71 -10.69 9.19
CA SER A 12 13.55 -10.54 10.08
C SER A 12 12.55 -11.67 9.81
N ASP A 13 11.92 -12.16 10.87
CA ASP A 13 10.78 -13.09 10.82
C ASP A 13 9.43 -12.39 10.56
N VAL A 14 9.43 -11.06 10.45
CA VAL A 14 8.28 -10.26 10.01
C VAL A 14 8.53 -9.77 8.59
N LYS A 15 7.58 -10.05 7.70
CA LYS A 15 7.58 -9.63 6.30
C LYS A 15 6.91 -8.26 6.17
N LEU A 16 7.60 -7.30 5.56
CA LEU A 16 7.03 -5.99 5.23
C LEU A 16 6.54 -6.00 3.79
N ILE A 17 5.25 -5.74 3.57
CA ILE A 17 4.67 -5.65 2.21
C ILE A 17 4.27 -4.20 1.97
N ALA A 18 4.80 -3.57 0.92
CA ALA A 18 4.44 -2.19 0.57
C ALA A 18 3.40 -2.17 -0.54
N PHE A 19 2.34 -1.37 -0.39
CA PHE A 19 1.40 -1.10 -1.49
C PHE A 19 2.13 -0.43 -2.65
N TYR A 20 1.73 -0.77 -3.87
CA TYR A 20 2.44 -0.37 -5.08
C TYR A 20 1.46 0.15 -6.13
N LEU A 21 1.60 1.42 -6.47
CA LEU A 21 0.79 2.11 -7.46
C LEU A 21 1.36 1.93 -8.87
N PRO A 22 0.61 1.35 -9.82
CA PRO A 22 1.07 1.18 -11.20
C PRO A 22 0.97 2.45 -12.06
N GLN A 23 0.35 3.54 -11.57
CA GLN A 23 -0.01 4.75 -12.34
C GLN A 23 1.16 5.72 -12.64
N PHE A 24 2.32 5.18 -12.97
CA PHE A 24 3.49 5.94 -13.45
C PHE A 24 3.87 5.54 -14.87
N HIS A 25 2.86 5.34 -15.72
CA HIS A 25 2.99 5.17 -17.16
C HIS A 25 1.69 5.66 -17.83
N PRO A 26 1.76 6.21 -19.05
CA PRO A 26 0.58 6.65 -19.76
C PRO A 26 -0.25 5.46 -20.25
N ILE A 27 -1.57 5.60 -20.21
CA ILE A 27 -2.55 4.71 -20.84
C ILE A 27 -3.54 5.57 -21.62
N ALA A 28 -4.16 4.99 -22.66
CA ALA A 28 -5.04 5.73 -23.56
C ALA A 28 -6.24 6.35 -22.84
N GLU A 29 -6.77 5.66 -21.83
CA GLU A 29 -7.85 6.11 -20.97
C GLU A 29 -7.46 7.38 -20.20
N ASN A 30 -6.30 7.35 -19.54
CA ASN A 30 -5.81 8.49 -18.77
C ASN A 30 -5.53 9.69 -19.68
N ASP A 31 -4.95 9.44 -20.86
CA ASP A 31 -4.68 10.48 -21.84
C ASP A 31 -5.98 11.17 -22.31
N ALA A 32 -7.05 10.39 -22.52
CA ALA A 32 -8.35 10.91 -22.90
C ALA A 32 -9.03 11.74 -21.79
N TRP A 33 -8.77 11.42 -20.51
CA TRP A 33 -9.46 12.05 -19.37
C TRP A 33 -8.69 13.23 -18.75
N TRP A 34 -7.36 13.18 -18.75
CA TRP A 34 -6.50 14.17 -18.09
C TRP A 34 -5.45 14.82 -18.99
N GLY A 35 -5.38 14.42 -20.27
CA GLY A 35 -4.48 14.99 -21.27
C GLY A 35 -3.33 14.06 -21.65
N GLU A 36 -2.80 14.27 -22.86
CA GLU A 36 -1.77 13.41 -23.46
C GLU A 36 -0.54 13.25 -22.56
N GLY A 37 -0.14 11.99 -22.33
CA GLY A 37 1.02 11.62 -21.53
C GLY A 37 0.78 11.69 -20.02
N PHE A 38 -0.48 11.66 -19.56
CA PHE A 38 -0.78 11.80 -18.14
C PHE A 38 -0.20 10.64 -17.32
N THR A 39 0.49 11.01 -16.25
CA THR A 39 0.90 10.13 -15.14
C THR A 39 0.76 10.92 -13.85
N GLU A 40 0.84 10.23 -12.70
CA GLU A 40 0.82 10.91 -11.40
C GLU A 40 1.91 11.98 -11.25
N TRP A 41 3.02 11.87 -12.00
CA TRP A 41 4.05 12.91 -12.03
C TRP A 41 3.55 14.29 -12.47
N ALA A 42 2.52 14.36 -13.32
CA ALA A 42 1.93 15.63 -13.72
C ALA A 42 1.29 16.37 -12.53
N SER A 43 0.60 15.63 -11.67
CA SER A 43 0.00 16.14 -10.43
C SER A 43 1.08 16.53 -9.42
N VAL A 44 2.06 15.66 -9.18
CA VAL A 44 3.17 15.87 -8.24
C VAL A 44 3.96 17.13 -8.55
N ARG A 45 4.33 17.35 -9.82
CA ARG A 45 5.11 18.53 -10.24
C ARG A 45 4.35 19.85 -10.12
N ARG A 46 3.01 19.81 -10.19
CA ARG A 46 2.16 21.01 -10.16
C ARG A 46 1.85 21.48 -8.74
N ALA A 47 1.96 20.59 -7.75
CA ALA A 47 1.65 20.87 -6.36
C ALA A 47 2.44 22.09 -5.84
N LYS A 48 1.75 22.94 -5.06
CA LYS A 48 2.36 24.11 -4.41
C LYS A 48 2.11 24.11 -2.90
N PRO A 49 3.02 24.67 -2.09
CA PRO A 49 2.78 24.86 -0.67
C PRO A 49 1.53 25.70 -0.40
N ASN A 50 0.70 25.27 0.55
CA ASN A 50 -0.46 26.02 1.00
C ASN A 50 -0.23 26.82 2.30
N PHE A 51 0.78 26.46 3.10
CA PHE A 51 1.08 27.07 4.41
C PHE A 51 2.58 27.00 4.72
N VAL A 52 3.05 27.78 5.70
CA VAL A 52 4.46 27.82 6.09
C VAL A 52 4.91 26.44 6.59
N GLY A 53 6.01 25.94 6.05
CA GLY A 53 6.52 24.60 6.37
C GLY A 53 5.85 23.45 5.59
N HIS A 54 4.87 23.73 4.72
CA HIS A 54 4.29 22.73 3.82
C HIS A 54 5.30 22.39 2.71
N HIS A 55 5.82 21.16 2.71
CA HIS A 55 6.77 20.71 1.70
C HIS A 55 6.06 20.23 0.42
N GLN A 56 5.93 21.13 -0.56
CA GLN A 56 5.51 20.83 -1.93
C GLN A 56 6.31 21.70 -2.93
N PRO A 57 6.50 21.26 -4.18
CA PRO A 57 6.25 19.90 -4.66
C PRO A 57 7.25 18.90 -4.07
N HIS A 58 6.81 17.65 -3.86
CA HIS A 58 7.75 16.54 -3.62
C HIS A 58 8.59 16.26 -4.88
N VAL A 59 9.89 16.02 -4.70
CA VAL A 59 10.83 15.80 -5.81
C VAL A 59 11.56 14.46 -5.62
N PRO A 60 11.38 13.46 -6.50
CA PRO A 60 12.13 12.21 -6.45
C PRO A 60 13.60 12.43 -6.76
N THR A 61 14.48 11.66 -6.11
CA THR A 61 15.93 11.73 -6.32
C THR A 61 16.45 10.51 -7.07
N ASP A 62 16.79 9.43 -6.36
CA ASP A 62 17.57 8.30 -6.90
C ASP A 62 16.91 7.60 -8.09
N LEU A 63 15.57 7.51 -8.11
CA LEU A 63 14.79 6.88 -9.19
C LEU A 63 14.22 7.90 -10.20
N GLY A 64 14.27 9.19 -9.88
CA GLY A 64 13.73 10.27 -10.69
C GLY A 64 12.23 10.14 -10.99
N TYR A 65 11.78 10.92 -11.98
CA TYR A 65 10.41 10.86 -12.51
C TYR A 65 10.31 9.75 -13.56
N TYR A 66 10.26 8.50 -13.10
CA TYR A 66 10.37 7.31 -13.94
C TYR A 66 9.10 6.97 -14.74
N ASP A 67 9.25 6.04 -15.70
CA ASP A 67 8.16 5.36 -16.38
C ASP A 67 8.18 3.87 -16.02
N LEU A 68 7.06 3.33 -15.53
CA LEU A 68 6.96 1.94 -15.11
C LEU A 68 6.93 0.92 -16.25
N ARG A 69 6.97 1.35 -17.51
CA ARG A 69 7.24 0.48 -18.67
C ARG A 69 8.73 0.17 -18.82
N ASP A 70 9.61 0.94 -18.19
CA ASP A 70 11.04 0.66 -18.20
C ASP A 70 11.35 -0.46 -17.18
N ALA A 71 11.84 -1.59 -17.68
CA ALA A 71 12.26 -2.71 -16.85
C ALA A 71 13.36 -2.32 -15.85
N ARG A 72 14.27 -1.41 -16.22
CA ARG A 72 15.35 -0.96 -15.33
C ARG A 72 14.82 -0.21 -14.11
N THR A 73 13.74 0.54 -14.27
CA THR A 73 13.04 1.19 -13.15
C THR A 73 12.53 0.14 -12.17
N ARG A 74 11.83 -0.88 -12.67
CA ARG A 74 11.26 -1.95 -11.83
C ARG A 74 12.36 -2.74 -11.12
N GLU A 75 13.45 -3.05 -11.82
CA GLU A 75 14.64 -3.68 -11.24
C GLU A 75 15.27 -2.82 -10.14
N ALA A 76 15.45 -1.52 -10.39
CA ALA A 76 16.01 -0.60 -9.41
C ALA A 76 15.12 -0.47 -8.17
N GLN A 77 13.79 -0.40 -8.35
CA GLN A 77 12.83 -0.36 -7.25
C GLN A 77 12.89 -1.63 -6.41
N ALA A 78 12.85 -2.81 -7.04
CA ALA A 78 12.96 -4.09 -6.34
C ALA A 78 14.29 -4.24 -5.60
N ALA A 79 15.41 -3.84 -6.21
CA ALA A 79 16.73 -3.87 -5.57
C ALA A 79 16.77 -2.94 -4.34
N LEU A 80 16.23 -1.72 -4.47
CA LEU A 80 16.18 -0.74 -3.39
C LEU A 80 15.29 -1.20 -2.23
N ALA A 81 14.11 -1.75 -2.55
CA ALA A 81 13.16 -2.32 -1.60
C ALA A 81 13.79 -3.48 -0.82
N ARG A 82 14.43 -4.42 -1.54
CA ARG A 82 15.13 -5.58 -0.95
C ARG A 82 16.28 -5.16 -0.03
N ALA A 83 17.11 -4.20 -0.43
CA ALA A 83 18.22 -3.69 0.37
C ALA A 83 17.78 -3.12 1.74
N HIS A 84 16.54 -2.63 1.81
CA HIS A 84 15.97 -2.00 3.01
C HIS A 84 14.97 -2.86 3.77
N GLY A 85 14.76 -4.11 3.34
CA GLY A 85 13.98 -5.09 4.08
C GLY A 85 12.49 -5.13 3.74
N ILE A 86 12.08 -4.51 2.63
CA ILE A 86 10.76 -4.78 2.06
C ILE A 86 10.78 -6.21 1.50
N HIS A 87 9.83 -7.02 1.92
CA HIS A 87 9.69 -8.41 1.52
C HIS A 87 9.10 -8.54 0.11
N GLY A 88 8.14 -7.67 -0.23
CA GLY A 88 7.47 -7.69 -1.52
C GLY A 88 6.52 -6.52 -1.71
N PHE A 89 5.96 -6.42 -2.92
CA PHE A 89 5.00 -5.39 -3.29
C PHE A 89 3.57 -5.92 -3.35
N CYS A 90 2.60 -5.13 -2.92
CA CYS A 90 1.18 -5.37 -3.12
C CYS A 90 0.67 -4.44 -4.22
N TYR A 91 0.60 -4.93 -5.46
CA TYR A 91 0.16 -4.14 -6.60
C TYR A 91 -1.33 -3.84 -6.50
N TYR A 92 -1.71 -2.58 -6.71
CA TYR A 92 -3.10 -2.28 -7.03
C TYR A 92 -3.47 -2.96 -8.34
N TYR A 93 -4.55 -3.74 -8.29
CA TYR A 93 -5.06 -4.48 -9.43
C TYR A 93 -6.40 -3.89 -9.84
N TYR A 94 -6.39 -3.14 -10.94
CA TYR A 94 -7.57 -2.46 -11.46
C TYR A 94 -8.23 -3.36 -12.51
N TRP A 95 -9.27 -4.07 -12.08
CA TRP A 95 -10.04 -4.98 -12.90
C TRP A 95 -11.52 -4.65 -12.80
N PHE A 96 -12.13 -4.37 -13.95
CA PHE A 96 -13.49 -3.87 -14.13
C PHE A 96 -14.27 -4.74 -15.09
N ASN A 97 -14.98 -5.74 -14.56
CA ASN A 97 -15.87 -6.62 -15.34
C ASN A 97 -15.16 -7.25 -16.56
N GLY A 98 -13.88 -7.60 -16.39
CA GLY A 98 -13.02 -8.19 -17.42
C GLY A 98 -12.23 -7.22 -18.27
N ARG A 99 -12.30 -5.92 -17.98
CA ARG A 99 -11.37 -4.92 -18.50
C ARG A 99 -10.36 -4.59 -17.42
N ARG A 100 -9.06 -4.60 -17.75
CA ARG A 100 -8.02 -4.11 -16.85
C ARG A 100 -7.58 -2.70 -17.25
N LEU A 101 -7.10 -1.95 -16.27
CA LEU A 101 -6.41 -0.68 -16.48
C LEU A 101 -5.08 -0.72 -15.73
N LEU A 102 -4.08 0.01 -16.22
CA LEU A 102 -2.74 0.12 -15.61
C LEU A 102 -2.03 -1.23 -15.42
N GLU A 103 -2.42 -2.27 -16.17
CA GLU A 103 -1.97 -3.66 -16.00
C GLU A 103 -0.55 -3.89 -16.49
N ARG A 104 -0.11 -3.08 -17.46
CA ARG A 104 1.12 -3.30 -18.23
C ARG A 104 2.36 -3.54 -17.37
N PRO A 105 2.66 -2.77 -16.30
CA PRO A 105 3.85 -3.03 -15.48
C PRO A 105 3.85 -4.40 -14.83
N LEU A 106 2.71 -4.85 -14.28
CA LEU A 106 2.62 -6.15 -13.62
C LEU A 106 2.64 -7.30 -14.64
N ASP A 107 1.96 -7.13 -15.78
CA ASP A 107 2.00 -8.10 -16.88
C ASP A 107 3.43 -8.32 -17.38
N GLU A 108 4.19 -7.25 -17.60
CA GLU A 108 5.58 -7.35 -18.03
C GLU A 108 6.46 -8.03 -16.97
N VAL A 109 6.21 -7.80 -15.68
CA VAL A 109 6.91 -8.49 -14.58
C VAL A 109 6.64 -10.00 -14.59
N VAL A 110 5.39 -10.40 -14.79
CA VAL A 110 4.98 -11.81 -14.82
C VAL A 110 5.51 -12.51 -16.07
N VAL A 111 5.43 -11.87 -17.23
CA VAL A 111 5.90 -12.42 -18.51
C VAL A 111 7.43 -12.56 -18.53
N SER A 112 8.15 -11.55 -18.02
CA SER A 112 9.62 -11.57 -18.03
C SER A 112 10.22 -12.44 -16.92
N GLY A 113 9.49 -12.68 -15.84
CA GLY A 113 10.05 -13.27 -14.62
C GLY A 113 10.93 -12.30 -13.82
N GLU A 114 11.02 -11.04 -14.23
CA GLU A 114 11.91 -10.03 -13.64
C GLU A 114 11.16 -8.76 -13.23
N PRO A 115 11.56 -8.07 -12.15
CA PRO A 115 12.64 -8.46 -11.24
C PRO A 115 12.26 -9.67 -10.39
N ASP A 116 13.21 -10.53 -10.03
CA ASP A 116 13.00 -11.55 -8.99
C ASP A 116 12.71 -10.87 -7.63
N PHE A 117 11.44 -10.53 -7.39
CA PHE A 117 10.96 -9.88 -6.17
C PHE A 117 9.53 -10.32 -5.86
N PRO A 118 9.22 -10.69 -4.60
CA PRO A 118 7.90 -11.18 -4.24
C PRO A 118 6.80 -10.14 -4.45
N PHE A 119 5.62 -10.60 -4.86
CA PHE A 119 4.47 -9.71 -5.04
C PHE A 119 3.13 -10.38 -4.72
N CYS A 120 2.12 -9.59 -4.37
CA CYS A 120 0.71 -9.98 -4.38
C CYS A 120 -0.13 -8.82 -4.90
N ILE A 121 -1.46 -8.97 -4.86
CA ILE A 121 -2.38 -7.95 -5.38
C ILE A 121 -3.39 -7.47 -4.35
N CYS A 122 -3.82 -6.22 -4.51
CA CYS A 122 -4.99 -5.63 -3.89
C CYS A 122 -5.96 -5.23 -4.99
N TRP A 123 -7.08 -5.95 -5.11
CA TRP A 123 -8.12 -5.61 -6.08
C TRP A 123 -8.79 -4.30 -5.67
N ALA A 124 -8.55 -3.26 -6.47
CA ALA A 124 -9.16 -1.94 -6.34
C ALA A 124 -10.58 -2.00 -6.93
N ASN A 125 -11.50 -2.56 -6.16
CA ASN A 125 -12.84 -2.94 -6.62
C ASN A 125 -13.88 -1.82 -6.55
N GLU A 126 -13.49 -0.55 -6.59
CA GLU A 126 -14.46 0.56 -6.67
C GLU A 126 -14.62 1.06 -8.08
N ASN A 127 -15.64 1.89 -8.31
CA ASN A 127 -15.77 2.57 -9.59
C ASN A 127 -14.52 3.41 -9.87
N TRP A 128 -14.07 3.43 -11.12
CA TRP A 128 -13.12 4.42 -11.55
C TRP A 128 -13.87 5.72 -11.85
N THR A 129 -13.62 6.77 -11.08
CA THR A 129 -14.27 8.07 -11.26
C THR A 129 -13.24 9.17 -11.52
N ARG A 130 -13.67 10.32 -12.04
CA ARG A 130 -12.75 11.41 -12.37
C ARG A 130 -12.16 12.10 -11.15
N ARG A 131 -12.88 12.09 -10.03
CA ARG A 131 -12.34 12.52 -8.74
C ARG A 131 -11.67 11.34 -8.08
N TRP A 132 -10.48 11.58 -7.54
CA TRP A 132 -9.67 10.58 -6.85
C TRP A 132 -10.29 10.10 -5.51
N ASP A 133 -11.40 10.68 -5.08
CA ASP A 133 -12.12 10.37 -3.84
C ASP A 133 -13.26 9.33 -4.01
N GLY A 134 -13.45 8.78 -5.22
CA GLY A 134 -14.46 7.74 -5.48
C GLY A 134 -15.91 8.25 -5.51
N GLY A 135 -16.13 9.57 -5.58
CA GLY A 135 -17.45 10.17 -5.74
C GLY A 135 -18.10 9.88 -7.11
N ASN A 136 -19.43 9.73 -7.15
CA ASN A 136 -20.21 9.25 -8.31
C ASN A 136 -20.46 10.27 -9.45
N ASP A 137 -19.96 11.50 -9.37
CA ASP A 137 -20.46 12.56 -10.26
C ASP A 137 -19.80 12.61 -11.66
N GLU A 138 -18.72 11.86 -11.92
CA GLU A 138 -18.24 11.57 -13.28
C GLU A 138 -17.62 10.15 -13.34
N LEU A 139 -18.48 9.13 -13.48
CA LEU A 139 -18.09 7.73 -13.65
C LEU A 139 -17.33 7.52 -14.97
N LEU A 140 -16.09 7.04 -14.89
CA LEU A 140 -15.24 6.75 -16.06
C LEU A 140 -15.30 5.26 -16.43
N VAL A 141 -15.19 4.38 -15.43
CA VAL A 141 -15.36 2.92 -15.58
C VAL A 141 -16.15 2.36 -14.40
N ALA A 142 -17.24 1.66 -14.70
CA ALA A 142 -18.10 1.05 -13.70
C ALA A 142 -17.56 -0.31 -13.22
N GLN A 143 -17.67 -0.57 -11.92
CA GLN A 143 -17.50 -1.89 -11.32
C GLN A 143 -18.87 -2.49 -11.02
N THR A 144 -19.13 -3.71 -11.50
CA THR A 144 -20.36 -4.46 -11.20
C THR A 144 -20.03 -5.83 -10.62
N TYR A 145 -20.94 -6.36 -9.81
CA TYR A 145 -20.72 -7.59 -9.07
C TYR A 145 -21.72 -8.66 -9.48
N SER A 146 -21.18 -9.80 -9.90
CA SER A 146 -21.94 -11.00 -10.25
C SER A 146 -21.06 -12.23 -10.04
N ALA A 147 -21.68 -13.40 -9.85
CA ALA A 147 -20.95 -14.67 -9.79
C ALA A 147 -20.04 -14.88 -11.02
N GLU A 148 -20.52 -14.49 -12.20
CA GLU A 148 -19.72 -14.57 -13.44
C GLU A 148 -18.49 -13.67 -13.38
N ASN A 149 -18.62 -12.42 -12.96
CA ASN A 149 -17.47 -11.52 -12.84
C ASN A 149 -16.48 -11.99 -11.77
N GLU A 150 -16.97 -12.59 -10.68
CA GLU A 150 -16.11 -13.16 -9.65
C GLU A 150 -15.27 -14.34 -10.18
N GLU A 151 -15.86 -15.24 -10.98
CA GLU A 151 -15.14 -16.34 -11.63
C GLU A 151 -14.14 -15.83 -12.67
N ARG A 152 -14.53 -14.81 -13.46
CA ARG A 152 -13.65 -14.17 -14.45
C ARG A 152 -12.48 -13.44 -13.80
N LEU A 153 -12.69 -12.77 -12.67
CA LEU A 153 -11.60 -12.16 -11.90
C LEU A 153 -10.58 -13.23 -11.49
N ILE A 154 -11.02 -14.35 -10.93
CA ILE A 154 -10.08 -15.42 -10.56
C ILE A 154 -9.36 -15.99 -11.76
N ALA A 155 -10.05 -16.25 -12.87
CA ALA A 155 -9.43 -16.73 -14.10
C ALA A 155 -8.29 -15.81 -14.57
N ASP A 156 -8.50 -14.50 -14.44
CA ASP A 156 -7.54 -13.45 -14.79
C ASP A 156 -6.36 -13.35 -13.80
N LEU A 157 -6.56 -13.75 -12.53
CA LEU A 157 -5.49 -13.84 -11.52
C LEU A 157 -4.67 -15.14 -11.60
N LEU A 158 -5.13 -16.19 -12.28
CA LEU A 158 -4.43 -17.48 -12.34
C LEU A 158 -2.98 -17.41 -12.84
N PRO A 159 -2.64 -16.62 -13.88
CA PRO A 159 -1.25 -16.47 -14.30
C PRO A 159 -0.36 -15.91 -13.18
N LEU A 160 -0.89 -15.00 -12.36
CA LEU A 160 -0.17 -14.44 -11.22
C LEU A 160 0.04 -15.50 -10.14
N PHE A 161 -0.97 -16.30 -9.82
CA PHE A 161 -0.86 -17.34 -8.79
C PHE A 161 0.20 -18.39 -9.13
N ARG A 162 0.39 -18.68 -10.43
CA ARG A 162 1.40 -19.64 -10.90
C ARG A 162 2.82 -19.11 -10.83
N ASP A 163 3.01 -17.80 -10.66
CA ASP A 163 4.33 -17.22 -10.49
C ASP A 163 4.92 -17.65 -9.13
N ALA A 164 6.14 -18.18 -9.15
CA ALA A 164 6.83 -18.65 -7.94
C ALA A 164 7.11 -17.53 -6.94
N ARG A 165 7.13 -16.27 -7.40
CA ARG A 165 7.34 -15.07 -6.57
C ARG A 165 6.03 -14.59 -5.92
N TYR A 166 4.87 -15.15 -6.29
CA TYR A 166 3.59 -14.72 -5.73
C TYR A 166 3.54 -15.02 -4.23
N ILE A 167 3.25 -14.00 -3.42
CA ILE A 167 3.25 -14.11 -1.97
C ILE A 167 2.11 -15.00 -1.52
N ARG A 168 2.47 -15.98 -0.68
CA ARG A 168 1.55 -16.98 -0.13
C ARG A 168 1.54 -16.93 1.38
N VAL A 169 0.35 -17.12 1.96
CA VAL A 169 0.13 -17.28 3.40
C VAL A 169 -0.41 -18.69 3.62
N ARG A 170 0.30 -19.50 4.41
CA ARG A 170 -0.02 -20.94 4.59
C ARG A 170 -0.17 -21.70 3.26
N GLY A 171 0.72 -21.40 2.30
CA GLY A 171 0.70 -21.97 0.94
C GLY A 171 -0.37 -21.40 -0.02
N ARG A 172 -1.30 -20.60 0.48
CA ARG A 172 -2.43 -20.03 -0.29
C ARG A 172 -2.07 -18.67 -0.91
N PRO A 173 -2.41 -18.38 -2.19
CA PRO A 173 -2.15 -17.08 -2.81
C PRO A 173 -2.82 -15.94 -2.03
N LEU A 174 -2.05 -14.93 -1.61
CA LEU A 174 -2.62 -13.78 -0.91
C LEU A 174 -3.33 -12.84 -1.89
N VAL A 175 -4.60 -12.53 -1.62
CA VAL A 175 -5.39 -11.57 -2.40
C VAL A 175 -6.08 -10.60 -1.44
N LEU A 176 -5.84 -9.31 -1.64
CA LEU A 176 -6.53 -8.25 -0.90
C LEU A 176 -7.74 -7.75 -1.70
N VAL A 177 -8.83 -7.43 -1.00
CA VAL A 177 -10.00 -6.72 -1.57
C VAL A 177 -10.12 -5.36 -0.88
N TYR A 178 -10.06 -4.28 -1.66
CA TYR A 178 -9.93 -2.92 -1.14
C TYR A 178 -11.24 -2.41 -0.48
N ARG A 179 -12.38 -2.61 -1.14
CA ARG A 179 -13.71 -2.15 -0.72
C ARG A 179 -14.66 -3.34 -0.60
N ALA A 180 -14.40 -4.23 0.36
CA ALA A 180 -15.21 -5.45 0.53
C ALA A 180 -16.70 -5.16 0.82
N ASN A 181 -17.01 -3.97 1.35
CA ASN A 181 -18.38 -3.50 1.57
C ASN A 181 -19.17 -3.22 0.28
N LEU A 182 -18.50 -3.14 -0.87
CA LEU A 182 -19.18 -3.02 -2.16
C LEU A 182 -19.60 -4.37 -2.74
N LEU A 183 -19.13 -5.50 -2.18
CA LEU A 183 -19.61 -6.82 -2.55
C LEU A 183 -21.05 -7.01 -2.03
N PRO A 184 -22.06 -7.25 -2.90
CA PRO A 184 -23.44 -7.41 -2.45
C PRO A 184 -23.63 -8.62 -1.52
N GLU A 185 -22.89 -9.70 -1.79
CA GLU A 185 -22.93 -10.95 -1.03
C GLU A 185 -21.49 -11.43 -0.77
N PRO A 186 -20.78 -10.85 0.20
CA PRO A 186 -19.34 -11.05 0.34
C PRO A 186 -18.98 -12.53 0.61
N ARG A 187 -19.78 -13.25 1.42
CA ARG A 187 -19.56 -14.69 1.64
C ARG A 187 -19.62 -15.48 0.33
N ARG A 188 -20.69 -15.28 -0.45
CA ARG A 188 -20.86 -15.92 -1.76
C ARG A 188 -19.67 -15.61 -2.66
N ALA A 189 -19.23 -14.35 -2.73
CA ALA A 189 -18.08 -13.94 -3.53
C ALA A 189 -16.78 -14.63 -3.10
N THR A 190 -16.48 -14.65 -1.79
CA THR A 190 -15.29 -15.34 -1.28
C THR A 190 -15.32 -16.85 -1.53
N ASP A 191 -16.49 -17.48 -1.46
CA ASP A 191 -16.67 -18.89 -1.79
C ASP A 191 -16.48 -19.15 -3.29
N THR A 192 -17.03 -18.27 -4.15
CA THR A 192 -16.77 -18.30 -5.61
C THR A 192 -15.28 -18.20 -5.89
N PHE A 193 -14.57 -17.29 -5.22
CA PHE A 193 -13.14 -17.09 -5.44
C PHE A 193 -12.32 -18.36 -5.15
N ARG A 194 -12.60 -19.00 -4.01
CA ARG A 194 -11.94 -20.25 -3.62
C ARG A 194 -12.26 -21.39 -4.55
N ARG A 195 -13.55 -21.56 -4.88
CA ARG A 195 -14.01 -22.61 -5.80
C ARG A 195 -13.38 -22.47 -7.19
N ALA A 196 -13.35 -21.25 -7.74
CA ALA A 196 -12.79 -20.99 -9.07
C ALA A 196 -11.28 -21.30 -9.13
N ALA A 197 -10.52 -20.93 -8.09
CA ALA A 197 -9.09 -21.22 -8.01
C ALA A 197 -8.83 -22.74 -7.92
N LEU A 198 -9.57 -23.43 -7.04
CA LEU A 198 -9.48 -24.89 -6.88
C LEU A 198 -9.84 -25.63 -8.17
N ALA A 199 -10.90 -25.21 -8.86
CA ALA A 199 -11.31 -25.79 -10.14
C ALA A 199 -10.25 -25.64 -11.24
N ALA A 200 -9.40 -24.59 -11.14
CA ALA A 200 -8.28 -24.36 -12.04
C ALA A 200 -6.98 -25.07 -11.65
N GLY A 201 -7.01 -25.89 -10.58
CA GLY A 201 -5.85 -26.65 -10.09
C GLY A 201 -4.91 -25.84 -9.18
N GLU A 202 -5.30 -24.63 -8.77
CA GLU A 202 -4.54 -23.81 -7.83
C GLU A 202 -5.01 -24.05 -6.38
N ALA A 203 -4.18 -23.69 -5.40
CA ALA A 203 -4.64 -23.58 -4.02
C ALA A 203 -5.68 -22.46 -3.89
N GLU A 204 -6.67 -22.63 -3.01
CA GLU A 204 -7.62 -21.56 -2.71
C GLU A 204 -6.91 -20.30 -2.17
N PRO A 205 -7.30 -19.08 -2.60
CA PRO A 205 -6.64 -17.84 -2.19
C PRO A 205 -6.87 -17.56 -0.71
N TYR A 206 -5.86 -17.02 -0.03
CA TYR A 206 -5.97 -16.38 1.29
C TYR A 206 -6.53 -14.98 1.07
N LEU A 207 -7.78 -14.76 1.47
CA LEU A 207 -8.52 -13.54 1.18
C LEU A 207 -8.39 -12.57 2.35
N ALA A 208 -7.83 -11.39 2.11
CA ALA A 208 -7.69 -10.35 3.12
C ALA A 208 -8.54 -9.12 2.77
N MET A 209 -9.27 -8.62 3.76
CA MET A 209 -10.15 -7.46 3.64
C MET A 209 -9.42 -6.20 4.09
N VAL A 210 -9.28 -5.20 3.23
CA VAL A 210 -8.81 -3.88 3.67
C VAL A 210 -9.90 -3.26 4.56
N LEU A 211 -9.52 -2.89 5.78
CA LEU A 211 -10.47 -2.40 6.78
C LEU A 211 -10.75 -0.91 6.59
N GLN A 212 -12.02 -0.55 6.65
CA GLN A 212 -12.53 0.81 6.73
C GLN A 212 -13.28 1.02 8.07
N PRO A 213 -13.48 2.28 8.51
CA PRO A 213 -14.24 2.56 9.72
C PRO A 213 -15.63 1.93 9.70
N GLY A 214 -16.04 1.30 10.80
CA GLY A 214 -17.38 0.75 10.97
C GLY A 214 -17.66 -0.57 10.24
N MET A 215 -16.66 -1.19 9.59
CA MET A 215 -16.84 -2.49 8.96
C MET A 215 -16.94 -3.65 9.98
N PRO A 216 -17.68 -4.72 9.66
CA PRO A 216 -17.76 -5.92 10.52
C PRO A 216 -16.46 -6.74 10.47
N SER A 217 -16.43 -7.86 11.21
CA SER A 217 -15.29 -8.77 11.17
C SER A 217 -15.10 -9.33 9.74
N PRO A 218 -13.85 -9.41 9.21
CA PRO A 218 -13.57 -10.08 7.94
C PRO A 218 -14.14 -11.50 7.87
N THR A 219 -14.09 -12.23 9.00
CA THR A 219 -14.58 -13.62 9.09
C THR A 219 -16.09 -13.73 8.90
N ASP A 220 -16.83 -12.66 9.24
CA ASP A 220 -18.29 -12.60 9.06
C ASP A 220 -18.67 -12.53 7.58
N TRP A 221 -17.72 -12.14 6.74
CA TRP A 221 -17.84 -11.98 5.29
C TRP A 221 -17.07 -13.03 4.49
N GLY A 222 -16.49 -14.03 5.16
CA GLY A 222 -15.78 -15.13 4.52
C GLY A 222 -14.31 -14.83 4.19
N PHE A 223 -13.77 -13.70 4.64
CA PHE A 223 -12.34 -13.40 4.54
C PHE A 223 -11.53 -14.10 5.63
N ASP A 224 -10.26 -14.38 5.34
CA ASP A 224 -9.31 -15.00 6.25
C ASP A 224 -8.72 -14.00 7.26
N ALA A 225 -8.53 -12.75 6.85
CA ALA A 225 -7.99 -11.69 7.71
C ALA A 225 -8.44 -10.28 7.31
N GLY A 226 -8.27 -9.33 8.22
CA GLY A 226 -8.31 -7.89 7.95
C GLY A 226 -6.92 -7.33 7.68
N VAL A 227 -6.85 -6.21 6.96
CA VAL A 227 -5.62 -5.43 6.73
C VAL A 227 -5.87 -4.00 7.16
N GLU A 228 -5.03 -3.49 8.06
CA GLU A 228 -5.04 -2.05 8.37
C GLU A 228 -4.45 -1.25 7.20
N PHE A 229 -5.11 -0.16 6.82
CA PHE A 229 -4.68 0.73 5.75
C PHE A 229 -4.75 2.19 6.21
N PRO A 230 -3.83 2.64 7.09
CA PRO A 230 -3.83 4.05 7.52
C PRO A 230 -3.70 4.99 6.31
N PRO A 231 -4.37 6.16 6.33
CA PRO A 231 -5.00 6.79 7.49
C PRO A 231 -6.41 6.29 7.84
N HIS A 232 -6.98 5.28 7.15
CA HIS A 232 -8.29 4.75 7.54
C HIS A 232 -8.34 4.36 9.02
N SER A 233 -9.46 4.67 9.66
CA SER A 233 -9.71 4.36 11.07
C SER A 233 -8.63 4.92 12.00
N SER A 234 -8.14 6.14 11.74
CA SER A 234 -7.22 6.87 12.62
C SER A 234 -7.97 8.00 13.33
N GLU A 235 -7.81 8.12 14.64
CA GLU A 235 -8.11 9.36 15.36
C GLU A 235 -6.86 10.23 15.38
N VAL A 236 -7.03 11.53 15.11
CA VAL A 236 -5.94 12.45 14.87
C VAL A 236 -6.19 13.78 15.56
N ASN A 237 -5.13 14.40 16.06
CA ASN A 237 -5.17 15.80 16.48
C ASN A 237 -5.25 16.69 15.25
N VAL A 238 -6.26 17.56 15.21
CA VAL A 238 -6.44 18.54 14.15
C VAL A 238 -5.58 19.77 14.43
N LEU A 239 -4.75 20.15 13.46
CA LEU A 239 -3.84 21.29 13.54
C LEU A 239 -4.22 22.41 12.56
N THR A 240 -5.29 22.25 11.78
CA THR A 240 -5.74 23.18 10.73
C THR A 240 -5.81 24.64 11.19
N ASP A 241 -6.29 24.91 12.41
CA ASP A 241 -6.45 26.28 12.92
C ASP A 241 -5.14 26.93 13.38
N ASN A 242 -4.06 26.16 13.52
CA ASN A 242 -2.77 26.61 14.05
C ASN A 242 -1.68 26.76 12.96
N ILE A 243 -2.08 26.81 11.68
CA ILE A 243 -1.15 26.99 10.56
C ILE A 243 -1.09 28.45 10.10
N GLU A 244 0.08 28.87 9.63
CA GLU A 244 0.25 30.13 8.92
C GLU A 244 0.01 29.90 7.41
N LYS A 245 -1.16 30.28 6.90
CA LYS A 245 -1.51 30.09 5.48
C LYS A 245 -0.64 30.96 4.58
N LEU A 246 -0.11 30.36 3.50
CA LEU A 246 0.52 31.04 2.38
C LEU A 246 -0.47 31.21 1.21
N ASN A 247 -1.34 30.22 1.03
CA ASN A 247 -2.42 30.24 0.07
C ASN A 247 -3.74 30.57 0.79
N PRO A 248 -4.35 31.74 0.55
CA PRO A 248 -5.61 32.13 1.20
C PRO A 248 -6.79 31.24 0.79
N ASP A 249 -6.71 30.58 -0.37
CA ASP A 249 -7.77 29.70 -0.88
C ASP A 249 -7.71 28.27 -0.31
N PHE A 250 -6.72 27.97 0.54
CA PHE A 250 -6.61 26.66 1.17
C PHE A 250 -7.72 26.44 2.21
N VAL A 251 -8.53 25.42 1.97
CA VAL A 251 -9.67 24.98 2.79
C VAL A 251 -9.56 23.51 3.19
N GLY A 252 -8.42 22.89 2.93
CA GLY A 252 -8.13 21.52 3.34
C GLY A 252 -7.78 21.40 4.83
N ASP A 253 -7.56 20.16 5.27
CA ASP A 253 -7.26 19.85 6.66
C ASP A 253 -5.78 19.56 6.89
N VAL A 254 -5.30 19.95 8.08
CA VAL A 254 -3.95 19.63 8.55
C VAL A 254 -4.05 18.83 9.84
N TRP A 255 -3.44 17.65 9.86
CA TRP A 255 -3.50 16.70 10.97
C TRP A 255 -2.11 16.32 11.47
N ASP A 256 -2.01 15.91 12.72
CA ASP A 256 -0.74 15.47 13.31
C ASP A 256 -0.49 13.96 13.08
N TYR A 257 0.58 13.64 12.34
CA TYR A 257 1.02 12.26 12.11
C TYR A 257 1.32 11.50 13.39
N VAL A 258 1.91 12.17 14.39
CA VAL A 258 2.34 11.51 15.63
C VAL A 258 1.12 11.01 16.41
N SER A 259 0.06 11.82 16.49
CA SER A 259 -1.21 11.42 17.12
C SER A 259 -1.85 10.22 16.42
N ALA A 260 -1.84 10.16 15.08
CA ALA A 260 -2.36 9.03 14.31
C ALA A 260 -1.58 7.74 14.62
N ALA A 261 -0.25 7.82 14.64
CA ALA A 261 0.62 6.70 14.99
C ALA A 261 0.36 6.23 16.44
N GLN A 262 0.26 7.16 17.39
CA GLN A 262 -0.03 6.84 18.80
C GLN A 262 -1.37 6.15 18.96
N TYR A 263 -2.40 6.64 18.29
CA TYR A 263 -3.72 6.01 18.26
C TYR A 263 -3.65 4.58 17.71
N ALA A 264 -3.01 4.41 16.54
CA ALA A 264 -2.87 3.09 15.90
C ALA A 264 -2.09 2.08 16.77
N ILE A 265 -1.12 2.54 17.57
CA ILE A 265 -0.37 1.72 18.52
C ILE A 265 -1.21 1.32 19.73
N ALA A 266 -1.98 2.28 20.27
CA ALA A 266 -2.70 2.11 21.54
C ALA A 266 -4.08 1.46 21.38
N ARG A 267 -4.67 1.49 20.19
CA ARG A 267 -6.03 0.99 19.98
C ARG A 267 -6.16 -0.50 20.33
N PRO A 268 -7.29 -0.93 20.94
CA PRO A 268 -7.55 -2.34 21.18
C PRO A 268 -7.52 -3.15 19.89
N LEU A 269 -6.91 -4.33 19.96
CA LEU A 269 -6.79 -5.22 18.80
C LEU A 269 -8.04 -6.11 18.71
N PRO A 270 -8.59 -6.31 17.51
CA PRO A 270 -9.77 -7.15 17.33
C PRO A 270 -9.43 -8.62 17.57
N ALA A 271 -10.47 -9.44 17.81
CA ALA A 271 -10.33 -10.87 18.02
C ALA A 271 -10.06 -11.66 16.72
N PHE A 272 -10.36 -11.08 15.55
CA PHE A 272 -10.15 -11.72 14.26
C PHE A 272 -8.70 -11.57 13.76
N PRO A 273 -8.25 -12.41 12.81
CA PRO A 273 -6.94 -12.25 12.19
C PRO A 273 -6.73 -10.89 11.54
N LEU A 274 -5.65 -10.20 11.93
CA LEU A 274 -5.35 -8.86 11.47
C LEU A 274 -3.88 -8.75 11.04
N PHE A 275 -3.67 -8.31 9.80
CA PHE A 275 -2.39 -7.79 9.35
C PHE A 275 -2.29 -6.32 9.72
N ARG A 276 -1.22 -5.97 10.44
CA ARG A 276 -1.00 -4.59 10.89
C ARG A 276 -0.52 -3.71 9.76
N GLY A 277 -0.76 -2.41 9.88
CA GLY A 277 -0.48 -1.44 8.83
C GLY A 277 0.11 -0.15 9.38
N VAL A 278 1.00 0.46 8.60
CA VAL A 278 1.49 1.83 8.82
C VAL A 278 1.34 2.64 7.54
N MET A 279 1.26 3.97 7.67
CA MET A 279 1.48 4.87 6.53
C MET A 279 2.80 5.62 6.70
N VAL A 280 3.48 5.93 5.60
CA VAL A 280 4.74 6.68 5.60
C VAL A 280 4.50 8.16 5.89
N GLY A 281 3.49 8.72 5.23
CA GLY A 281 3.00 10.09 5.34
C GLY A 281 1.65 10.17 4.64
N TRP A 282 1.08 11.38 4.51
CA TRP A 282 -0.09 11.60 3.67
C TRP A 282 -0.26 13.09 3.36
N ASP A 283 -0.32 13.41 2.07
CA ASP A 283 -0.52 14.74 1.52
C ASP A 283 -1.05 14.62 0.09
N ASN A 284 -2.36 14.76 -0.10
CA ASN A 284 -3.00 14.70 -1.42
C ASN A 284 -3.15 16.09 -2.09
N THR A 285 -2.35 17.08 -1.68
CA THR A 285 -2.20 18.38 -2.36
C THR A 285 -1.91 18.24 -3.86
N PRO A 286 -1.10 17.26 -4.36
CA PRO A 286 -0.90 17.07 -5.80
C PRO A 286 -2.20 16.88 -6.60
N ARG A 287 -3.21 16.24 -5.99
CA ARG A 287 -4.51 15.94 -6.61
C ARG A 287 -5.54 17.04 -6.35
N LEU A 288 -5.53 17.63 -5.15
CA LEU A 288 -6.62 18.49 -4.67
C LEU A 288 -6.25 19.96 -4.45
N GLN A 289 -4.95 20.28 -4.44
CA GLN A 289 -4.35 21.59 -4.15
C GLN A 289 -4.99 22.30 -2.94
N ASN A 290 -6.07 23.06 -3.16
CA ASN A 290 -6.74 23.87 -2.15
C ASN A 290 -7.55 23.04 -1.14
N ASN A 291 -7.94 21.80 -1.49
CA ASN A 291 -8.81 20.95 -0.66
C ASN A 291 -8.07 19.71 -0.11
N GLY A 292 -6.72 19.73 -0.12
CA GLY A 292 -5.93 18.58 0.30
C GLY A 292 -5.96 18.33 1.82
N HIS A 293 -5.87 17.07 2.22
CA HIS A 293 -5.61 16.66 3.59
C HIS A 293 -4.13 16.36 3.76
N VAL A 294 -3.50 16.96 4.78
CA VAL A 294 -2.05 16.91 4.99
C VAL A 294 -1.72 16.45 6.40
N PHE A 295 -0.90 15.42 6.53
CA PHE A 295 -0.31 15.00 7.79
C PHE A 295 1.06 15.64 7.98
N VAL A 296 1.16 16.60 8.89
CA VAL A 296 2.45 17.15 9.32
C VAL A 296 3.12 16.24 10.34
N ASN A 297 4.41 16.45 10.58
CA ASN A 297 5.24 15.64 11.49
C ASN A 297 5.45 14.17 11.05
N ALA A 298 5.11 13.82 9.80
CA ALA A 298 5.54 12.59 9.15
C ALA A 298 7.05 12.66 8.86
N HIS A 299 7.88 12.49 9.90
CA HIS A 299 9.34 12.42 9.78
C HIS A 299 9.77 10.94 9.80
N PRO A 300 10.85 10.54 9.10
CA PRO A 300 11.32 9.15 9.10
C PRO A 300 11.47 8.51 10.48
N GLU A 301 11.85 9.30 11.49
CA GLU A 301 11.95 8.84 12.89
C GLU A 301 10.58 8.54 13.54
N ASN A 302 9.54 9.32 13.25
CA ASN A 302 8.19 9.05 13.75
C ASN A 302 7.59 7.82 13.06
N TYR A 303 7.79 7.71 11.74
CA TYR A 303 7.47 6.50 10.98
C TYR A 303 8.17 5.26 11.56
N ARG A 304 9.47 5.35 11.85
CA ARG A 304 10.24 4.25 12.45
C ARG A 304 9.63 3.78 13.76
N ARG A 305 9.27 4.71 14.66
CA ARG A 305 8.67 4.39 15.96
C ARG A 305 7.36 3.64 15.79
N TRP A 306 6.51 4.09 14.86
CA TRP A 306 5.25 3.41 14.55
C TRP A 306 5.51 2.00 14.01
N LEU A 307 6.39 1.86 13.02
CA LEU A 307 6.71 0.57 12.41
C LEU A 307 7.31 -0.42 13.42
N VAL A 308 8.21 0.02 14.32
CA VAL A 308 8.76 -0.82 15.40
C VAL A 308 7.65 -1.40 16.28
N ALA A 309 6.67 -0.58 16.67
CA ALA A 309 5.54 -1.02 17.48
C ALA A 309 4.66 -2.03 16.73
N MET A 310 4.34 -1.78 15.45
CA MET A 310 3.55 -2.71 14.64
C MET A 310 4.26 -4.05 14.45
N ILE A 311 5.57 -4.03 14.17
CA ILE A 311 6.41 -5.23 14.06
C ILE A 311 6.38 -6.04 15.37
N ALA A 312 6.54 -5.39 16.52
CA ALA A 312 6.52 -6.04 17.82
C ALA A 312 5.16 -6.68 18.13
N GLN A 313 4.07 -5.94 17.91
CA GLN A 313 2.70 -6.44 18.11
C GLN A 313 2.40 -7.61 17.15
N THR A 314 2.78 -7.52 15.88
CA THR A 314 2.61 -8.63 14.90
C THR A 314 3.32 -9.90 15.34
N ARG A 315 4.55 -9.80 15.88
CA ARG A 315 5.27 -10.98 16.41
C ARG A 315 4.54 -11.66 17.56
N GLN A 316 3.97 -10.86 18.46
CA GLN A 316 3.26 -11.37 19.64
C GLN A 316 1.93 -12.04 19.25
N MET A 317 1.23 -11.49 18.26
CA MET A 317 -0.10 -11.96 17.88
C MET A 317 -0.11 -13.08 16.85
N ARG A 318 0.91 -13.16 15.99
CA ARG A 318 0.84 -14.01 14.78
C ARG A 318 1.84 -15.15 14.80
N PRO A 319 1.44 -16.35 14.33
CA PRO A 319 2.39 -17.40 14.01
C PRO A 319 3.32 -16.95 12.87
N ALA A 320 4.50 -17.55 12.77
CA ALA A 320 5.57 -17.11 11.87
C ALA A 320 5.12 -16.92 10.40
N GLU A 321 4.27 -17.82 9.89
CA GLU A 321 3.77 -17.77 8.51
C GLU A 321 2.85 -16.56 8.21
N GLU A 322 2.34 -15.89 9.24
CA GLU A 322 1.39 -14.78 9.14
C GLU A 322 1.93 -13.48 9.74
N ARG A 323 3.24 -13.43 10.04
CA ARG A 323 3.90 -12.22 10.52
C ARG A 323 4.13 -11.26 9.36
N ILE A 324 3.07 -10.56 8.96
CA ILE A 324 3.07 -9.56 7.90
C ILE A 324 2.67 -8.21 8.47
N VAL A 325 3.37 -7.16 8.07
CA VAL A 325 2.99 -5.76 8.26
C VAL A 325 2.92 -5.09 6.90
N PHE A 326 1.81 -4.42 6.62
CA PHE A 326 1.63 -3.64 5.41
C PHE A 326 2.13 -2.20 5.60
N ILE A 327 2.67 -1.62 4.52
CA ILE A 327 3.13 -0.24 4.48
C ILE A 327 2.40 0.46 3.34
N ASN A 328 1.66 1.51 3.67
CA ASN A 328 1.14 2.47 2.71
C ASN A 328 2.18 3.61 2.57
N ALA A 329 2.90 3.76 1.46
CA ALA A 329 3.07 2.85 0.33
C ALA A 329 4.54 2.85 -0.13
N TRP A 330 4.85 2.07 -1.16
CA TRP A 330 6.13 2.17 -1.87
C TRP A 330 6.23 3.52 -2.60
N ASN A 331 5.25 3.85 -3.45
CA ASN A 331 5.35 4.93 -4.44
C ASN A 331 4.06 5.75 -4.63
N GLU A 332 3.23 5.96 -3.59
CA GLU A 332 2.00 6.77 -3.72
C GLU A 332 2.34 8.28 -3.66
N TRP A 333 3.04 8.79 -4.68
CA TRP A 333 3.51 10.18 -4.75
C TRP A 333 2.39 11.21 -4.82
N GLY A 334 1.26 10.87 -5.45
CA GLY A 334 0.08 11.74 -5.52
C GLY A 334 -0.59 12.01 -4.17
N GLU A 335 -0.24 11.22 -3.14
CA GLU A 335 -0.70 11.36 -1.76
C GLU A 335 0.46 11.55 -0.78
N GLY A 336 1.67 11.89 -1.25
CA GLY A 336 2.82 12.10 -0.36
C GLY A 336 3.16 10.88 0.52
N CYS A 337 2.74 9.68 0.11
CA CYS A 337 2.74 8.47 0.92
C CYS A 337 3.68 7.42 0.31
N TYR A 338 4.99 7.70 0.31
CA TYR A 338 5.98 6.91 -0.41
C TYR A 338 7.21 6.60 0.44
N LEU A 339 7.79 5.41 0.24
CA LEU A 339 9.10 5.03 0.77
C LEU A 339 10.25 5.49 -0.14
N GLU A 340 9.97 5.74 -1.42
CA GLU A 340 11.00 6.09 -2.40
C GLU A 340 11.80 7.33 -2.01
N PRO A 341 13.10 7.42 -2.38
CA PRO A 341 13.94 8.56 -2.05
C PRO A 341 13.45 9.87 -2.66
N ASP A 342 13.45 10.93 -1.85
CA ASP A 342 13.07 12.29 -2.26
C ASP A 342 14.16 13.32 -1.93
N ALA A 343 13.92 14.58 -2.27
CA ALA A 343 14.84 15.69 -2.01
C ALA A 343 14.85 16.15 -0.54
N GLN A 344 13.84 15.84 0.26
CA GLN A 344 13.72 16.30 1.65
C GLN A 344 14.46 15.38 2.61
N PHE A 345 14.26 14.08 2.48
CA PHE A 345 14.75 13.04 3.38
C PHE A 345 15.72 12.09 2.71
N GLY A 346 15.92 12.16 1.39
CA GLY A 346 16.72 11.18 0.65
C GLY A 346 16.19 9.77 0.92
N SER A 347 17.08 8.82 1.21
CA SER A 347 16.70 7.46 1.62
C SER A 347 16.21 7.34 3.08
N GLY A 348 15.82 8.44 3.74
CA GLY A 348 15.53 8.48 5.17
C GLY A 348 14.46 7.48 5.61
N TYR A 349 13.35 7.37 4.86
CA TYR A 349 12.29 6.39 5.15
C TYR A 349 12.76 4.94 4.98
N LEU A 350 13.54 4.65 3.93
CA LEU A 350 14.11 3.32 3.71
C LEU A 350 15.09 2.93 4.82
N GLN A 351 15.93 3.86 5.27
CA GLN A 351 16.82 3.65 6.42
C GLN A 351 16.03 3.41 7.71
N ALA A 352 14.95 4.17 7.93
CA ALA A 352 14.02 3.98 9.03
C ALA A 352 13.36 2.58 9.01
N THR A 353 12.90 2.11 7.83
CA THR A 353 12.36 0.76 7.64
C THR A 353 13.38 -0.30 8.03
N ARG A 354 14.60 -0.20 7.52
CA ARG A 354 15.70 -1.13 7.83
C ARG A 354 16.02 -1.15 9.33
N ALA A 355 16.08 0.02 9.96
CA ALA A 355 16.33 0.17 11.39
C ALA A 355 15.20 -0.42 12.25
N ALA A 356 13.94 -0.29 11.82
CA ALA A 356 12.79 -0.87 12.53
C ALA A 356 12.85 -2.40 12.59
N LEU A 357 13.23 -3.04 11.48
CA LEU A 357 13.42 -4.50 11.42
C LEU A 357 14.56 -4.97 12.34
N ALA A 358 15.68 -4.22 12.36
CA ALA A 358 16.82 -4.53 13.22
C ALA A 358 16.47 -4.40 14.71
N ALA A 359 15.79 -3.32 15.11
CA ALA A 359 15.35 -3.10 16.49
C ALA A 359 14.43 -4.22 16.98
N GLY A 360 13.52 -4.67 16.12
CA GLY A 360 12.64 -5.79 16.42
C GLY A 360 13.39 -7.12 16.61
N SER A 361 14.48 -7.34 15.88
CA SER A 361 15.29 -8.56 15.98
C SER A 361 16.17 -8.58 17.25
N ALA A 362 16.70 -7.42 17.67
CA ALA A 362 17.47 -7.29 18.90
C ALA A 362 16.64 -7.59 20.16
N ALA A 363 15.35 -7.22 20.17
CA ALA A 363 14.42 -7.57 21.24
C ALA A 363 14.25 -9.10 21.41
N GLN A 364 14.37 -9.88 20.33
CA GLN A 364 14.32 -11.35 20.38
C GLN A 364 15.54 -11.95 21.08
N GLN A 365 16.74 -11.43 20.80
CA GLN A 365 17.98 -11.94 21.40
C GLN A 365 18.01 -11.68 22.91
N HIS A 366 17.52 -10.53 23.37
CA HIS A 366 17.39 -10.23 24.80
C HIS A 366 16.32 -11.10 25.49
N ALA A 367 15.16 -11.33 24.87
CA ALA A 367 14.11 -12.15 25.45
C ALA A 367 14.47 -13.66 25.51
N ALA A 368 15.23 -14.15 24.53
CA ALA A 368 15.71 -15.53 24.52
C ALA A 368 16.88 -15.78 25.50
N ALA A 369 17.62 -14.72 25.86
CA ALA A 369 18.72 -14.76 26.83
C ALA A 369 18.27 -14.55 28.30
N ALA A 370 17.00 -14.20 28.54
CA ALA A 370 16.47 -14.09 29.90
C ALA A 370 16.29 -15.48 30.53
N PRO A 371 16.80 -15.73 31.74
CA PRO A 371 16.60 -17.02 32.41
C PRO A 371 15.11 -17.23 32.67
N ARG A 372 14.58 -18.38 32.23
CA ARG A 372 13.21 -18.77 32.57
C ARG A 372 13.13 -19.06 34.08
N PRO A 373 12.05 -18.65 34.76
CA PRO A 373 11.87 -18.91 36.20
C PRO A 373 11.78 -20.41 36.50
#